data_AF-A0A8B6BMV5-F1
#
_entry.id   AF-A0A8B6BMV5-F1
#
_cell.length_a   1.000
_cell.length_b   1.000
_cell.length_c   1.000
_cell.angle_alpha   90.00
_cell.angle_beta   90.00
_cell.angle_gamma   90.00
#
_symmetry.space_group_name_H-M   'P 1'
#
loop_
_entity.id
_entity.type
_entity.pdbx_description
1 polymer ?
#
loop_
_entity_poly.entity_id
_entity_poly.type
_entity_poly.pdbx_seq_one_letter_code
_entity_poly.pdbx_strand_id
1 'polypeptide(L)'
;MVSVAVMEKCIICLKDDDTSSLVKLREKGSQGINKASREREGQILASAGQFVHQECRKSYTNPTEITKTKRQQNILQESNIPTLRSKSNFSHKDHCLFCGKEAQLKSKLKGNDVFPVRTDDFQKRIEQVCNDRDDEWAVEVRGRLECVGDLHAADALYHQTCSVNFRTSKKIPKAFSPDSKGKENNYQGRPAAYGEQFLKIVDYLKQHEDEQITIAELVNKMNELCGEQAYSSVYMKKKLRNHFGENIIITDICGKISVVTLRDTASCVLQEFYHRPTYQNPDDEKKAIIDAAAKLIKSDIRSLKGDKENYPLASDVSSLKSNLQYVPESLSYLLETMFAEKDSKMKIASIGQAIVQASRPRVLIAPLQIGLGIQLHHNFASRFLVSTLNNLGFCSSYQEIQKFESSAALTQGVDIPGEISDNVDHNVRTLDGNNTFHGMGIIAGITPGTKRTAPIPRISVSSDDINSIAKVNIQYYKPQNDFMTKLNFSELRELRGMDKTACLDLLSLVVWPLKNPTPGWSGIMQMIHKGEYPGKSTVVFLPMIDMNSSDMSCIYSTLLFVSNQAHRYNRTPVFDIRSALVLESPDNNSK
;
A
#
# COMPACT_ATOMS: atom_id res chain seq x y z
N MET A 1 -36.43 -57.72 21.91
CA MET A 1 -37.48 -56.73 22.23
C MET A 1 -36.95 -55.36 21.83
N VAL A 2 -37.48 -54.76 20.77
CA VAL A 2 -37.07 -53.44 20.29
C VAL A 2 -37.68 -52.40 21.24
N SER A 3 -36.84 -51.64 21.93
CA SER A 3 -37.25 -50.51 22.78
C SER A 3 -37.73 -49.39 21.88
N VAL A 4 -39.04 -49.21 21.76
CA VAL A 4 -39.63 -48.04 21.09
C VAL A 4 -39.39 -46.84 22.00
N ALA A 5 -38.57 -45.89 21.55
CA ALA A 5 -38.40 -44.61 22.24
C ALA A 5 -39.75 -43.88 22.24
N VAL A 6 -40.31 -43.67 23.43
CA VAL A 6 -41.54 -42.89 23.59
C VAL A 6 -41.14 -41.41 23.46
N MET A 7 -41.48 -40.80 22.32
CA MET A 7 -41.33 -39.35 22.12
C MET A 7 -42.56 -38.64 22.67
N GLU A 8 -42.35 -37.56 23.42
CA GLU A 8 -43.43 -36.77 24.01
C GLU A 8 -43.36 -35.31 23.52
N LYS A 9 -44.47 -34.59 23.61
CA LYS A 9 -44.63 -33.26 23.01
C LYS A 9 -44.59 -32.16 24.07
N CYS A 10 -43.82 -31.10 23.82
CA CYS A 10 -43.82 -29.90 24.66
C CYS A 10 -45.10 -29.08 24.45
N ILE A 11 -45.84 -28.78 25.52
CA ILE A 11 -47.13 -28.06 25.42
C ILE A 11 -47.03 -26.58 25.03
N ILE A 12 -45.84 -25.97 25.10
CA ILE A 12 -45.63 -24.55 24.77
C ILE A 12 -45.18 -24.38 23.32
N CYS A 13 -44.18 -25.14 22.88
CA CYS A 13 -43.60 -25.00 21.54
C CYS A 13 -44.11 -26.06 20.53
N LEU A 14 -44.89 -27.04 21.00
CA LEU A 14 -45.51 -28.10 20.20
C LEU A 14 -44.50 -28.97 19.42
N LYS A 15 -43.25 -29.05 19.86
CA LYS A 15 -42.23 -29.94 19.29
C LYS A 15 -42.18 -31.26 20.04
N ASP A 16 -42.03 -32.35 19.30
CA ASP A 16 -41.75 -33.68 19.84
C ASP A 16 -40.27 -33.79 20.21
N ASP A 17 -39.99 -34.39 21.36
CA ASP A 17 -38.63 -34.50 21.90
C ASP A 17 -38.49 -35.77 22.76
N ASP A 18 -37.25 -36.18 22.98
CA ASP A 18 -36.96 -37.32 23.86
C ASP A 18 -37.33 -36.99 25.31
N THR A 19 -37.83 -37.98 26.05
CA THR A 19 -38.24 -37.82 27.46
C THR A 19 -37.11 -37.31 28.38
N SER A 20 -35.84 -37.39 27.96
CA SER A 20 -34.69 -36.87 28.69
C SER A 20 -34.58 -35.33 28.70
N SER A 21 -35.13 -34.66 27.68
CA SER A 21 -35.07 -33.19 27.52
C SER A 21 -36.35 -32.49 28.01
N LEU A 22 -37.39 -33.26 28.33
CA LEU A 22 -38.70 -32.79 28.76
C LEU A 22 -38.93 -32.97 30.25
N VAL A 23 -39.55 -31.96 30.88
CA VAL A 23 -39.91 -31.99 32.29
C VAL A 23 -41.40 -32.25 32.42
N LYS A 24 -41.77 -33.33 33.14
CA LYS A 24 -43.16 -33.63 33.49
C LYS A 24 -43.73 -32.55 34.43
N LEU A 25 -44.83 -31.93 34.01
CA LEU A 25 -45.52 -30.89 34.77
C LEU A 25 -46.20 -31.49 36.00
N ARG A 26 -45.78 -31.00 37.16
CA ARG A 26 -46.53 -31.14 38.42
C ARG A 26 -47.65 -30.11 38.46
N GLU A 27 -48.59 -30.27 39.38
CA GLU A 27 -49.76 -29.41 39.56
C GLU A 27 -49.42 -27.91 39.69
N LYS A 28 -48.37 -27.57 40.47
CA LYS A 28 -47.87 -26.18 40.55
C LYS A 28 -47.30 -25.66 39.23
N GLY A 29 -46.71 -26.54 38.42
CA GLY A 29 -46.13 -26.20 37.13
C GLY A 29 -47.19 -25.88 36.08
N SER A 30 -48.25 -26.68 36.00
CA SER A 30 -49.38 -26.44 35.10
C SER A 30 -50.15 -25.17 35.49
N GLN A 31 -50.38 -24.94 36.79
CA GLN A 31 -50.99 -23.70 37.28
C GLN A 31 -50.19 -22.45 36.89
N GLY A 32 -48.86 -22.50 36.99
CA GLY A 32 -47.98 -21.38 36.60
C GLY A 32 -48.08 -21.03 35.12
N ILE A 33 -48.13 -22.04 34.25
CA ILE A 33 -48.29 -21.84 32.80
C ILE A 33 -49.69 -21.29 32.48
N ASN A 34 -50.75 -21.82 33.10
CA ASN A 34 -52.12 -21.35 32.91
C ASN A 34 -52.33 -19.91 33.40
N LYS A 35 -51.61 -19.49 34.45
CA LYS A 35 -51.60 -18.10 34.90
C LYS A 35 -50.92 -17.19 33.88
N ALA A 36 -49.74 -17.57 33.40
CA ALA A 36 -49.02 -16.82 32.38
C ALA A 36 -49.80 -16.73 31.05
N SER A 37 -50.51 -17.80 30.66
CA SER A 37 -51.36 -17.79 29.46
C SER A 37 -52.53 -16.82 29.62
N ARG A 38 -53.21 -16.81 30.77
CA ARG A 38 -54.28 -15.84 31.07
C ARG A 38 -53.77 -14.40 31.05
N GLU A 39 -52.59 -14.15 31.59
CA GLU A 39 -51.99 -12.81 31.56
C GLU A 39 -51.56 -12.37 30.15
N ARG A 40 -51.31 -13.31 29.23
CA ARG A 40 -50.95 -13.01 27.83
C ARG A 40 -52.14 -13.07 26.86
N GLU A 41 -53.36 -13.28 27.37
CA GLU A 41 -54.55 -13.59 26.55
C GLU A 41 -54.34 -14.79 25.59
N GLY A 42 -53.46 -15.72 25.99
CA GLY A 42 -53.12 -16.91 25.21
C GLY A 42 -54.08 -18.08 25.46
N GLN A 43 -54.10 -19.04 24.53
CA GLN A 43 -54.99 -20.21 24.55
C GLN A 43 -54.35 -21.49 25.16
N ILE A 44 -53.19 -21.40 25.82
CA ILE A 44 -52.52 -22.59 26.36
C ILE A 44 -53.19 -23.04 27.67
N LEU A 45 -53.68 -24.29 27.67
CA LEU A 45 -54.22 -24.96 28.86
C LEU A 45 -53.37 -26.19 29.23
N ALA A 46 -52.53 -26.02 30.24
CA ALA A 46 -51.66 -27.04 30.80
C ALA A 46 -52.36 -27.86 31.90
N SER A 47 -52.15 -29.17 31.89
CA SER A 47 -52.63 -30.13 32.91
C SER A 47 -51.44 -30.86 33.56
N ALA A 48 -51.61 -31.29 34.82
CA ALA A 48 -50.59 -32.09 35.49
C ALA A 48 -50.39 -33.41 34.73
N GLY A 49 -49.12 -33.81 34.54
CA GLY A 49 -48.74 -35.01 33.79
C GLY A 49 -48.29 -34.75 32.34
N GLN A 50 -48.50 -33.55 31.79
CA GLN A 50 -47.99 -33.15 30.48
C GLN A 50 -46.51 -32.74 30.53
N PHE A 51 -45.86 -32.58 29.37
CA PHE A 51 -44.42 -32.34 29.27
C PHE A 51 -44.10 -30.95 28.71
N VAL A 52 -43.00 -30.36 29.18
CA VAL A 52 -42.53 -29.05 28.74
C VAL A 52 -41.01 -28.97 28.80
N HIS A 53 -40.39 -28.26 27.85
CA HIS A 53 -38.99 -27.89 27.97
C HIS A 53 -38.78 -26.92 29.14
N GLN A 54 -37.69 -27.09 29.89
CA GLN A 54 -37.38 -26.22 31.02
C GLN A 54 -37.23 -24.75 30.60
N GLU A 55 -36.59 -24.50 29.45
CA GLU A 55 -36.39 -23.14 28.92
C GLU A 55 -37.71 -22.53 28.42
N CYS A 56 -38.56 -23.31 27.73
CA CYS A 56 -39.88 -22.85 27.32
C CYS A 56 -40.73 -22.43 28.52
N ARG A 57 -40.72 -23.22 29.60
CA ARG A 57 -41.42 -22.86 30.85
C ARG A 57 -40.85 -21.56 31.42
N LYS A 58 -39.53 -21.45 31.57
CA LYS A 58 -38.85 -20.30 32.16
C LYS A 58 -39.16 -19.00 31.41
N SER A 59 -39.09 -19.03 30.07
CA SER A 59 -39.38 -17.87 29.22
C SER A 59 -40.86 -17.49 29.25
N TYR A 60 -41.75 -18.49 29.14
CA TYR A 60 -43.20 -18.23 29.05
C TYR A 60 -43.77 -17.64 30.35
N THR A 61 -43.31 -18.12 31.52
CA THR A 61 -43.77 -17.63 32.83
C THR A 61 -43.01 -16.42 33.36
N ASN A 62 -42.08 -15.83 32.59
CA ASN A 62 -41.27 -14.69 33.03
C ASN A 62 -42.11 -13.39 33.09
N PRO A 63 -42.24 -12.72 34.25
CA PRO A 63 -43.03 -11.49 34.41
C PRO A 63 -42.63 -10.34 33.49
N THR A 64 -41.33 -10.21 33.18
CA THR A 64 -40.81 -9.13 32.31
C THR A 64 -41.27 -9.32 30.87
N GLU A 65 -41.26 -10.57 30.37
CA GLU A 65 -41.71 -10.91 29.03
C GLU A 65 -43.24 -10.80 28.89
N ILE A 66 -44.00 -11.12 29.95
CA ILE A 66 -45.45 -10.90 29.99
C ILE A 66 -45.77 -9.41 29.86
N THR A 67 -45.08 -8.56 30.63
CA THR A 67 -45.29 -7.09 30.63
C THR A 67 -44.96 -6.46 29.26
N LYS A 68 -43.90 -6.95 28.62
CA LYS A 68 -43.49 -6.53 27.27
C LYS A 68 -44.55 -6.87 26.22
N THR A 69 -45.13 -8.07 26.30
CA THR A 69 -46.19 -8.53 25.38
C THR A 69 -47.46 -7.68 25.53
N LYS A 70 -47.88 -7.38 26.76
CA LYS A 70 -49.04 -6.50 27.04
C LYS A 70 -48.85 -5.08 26.48
N ARG A 71 -47.64 -4.52 26.58
CA ARG A 71 -47.34 -3.19 26.01
C ARG A 71 -47.44 -3.17 24.48
N GLN A 72 -47.01 -4.23 23.80
CA GLN A 72 -47.13 -4.33 22.34
C GLN A 72 -48.57 -4.48 21.87
N GLN A 73 -49.42 -5.19 22.63
CA GLN A 73 -50.85 -5.31 22.30
C GLN A 73 -51.63 -4.00 22.52
N ASN A 74 -51.31 -3.22 23.57
CA ASN A 74 -51.94 -1.91 23.80
C ASN A 74 -51.59 -0.87 22.72
N ILE A 75 -50.36 -0.90 22.17
CA ILE A 75 -49.95 0.02 21.08
C ILE A 75 -50.74 -0.23 19.79
N LEU A 76 -51.30 -1.43 19.60
CA LEU A 76 -52.11 -1.77 18.43
C LEU A 76 -53.59 -1.37 18.56
N GLN A 77 -54.08 -1.06 19.77
CA GLN A 77 -55.48 -0.69 20.03
C GLN A 77 -55.74 0.83 20.11
N GLU A 78 -54.71 1.68 20.25
CA GLU A 78 -54.88 3.16 20.32
C GLU A 78 -54.98 3.86 18.95
N SER A 79 -55.07 3.12 17.84
CA SER A 79 -55.07 3.66 16.48
C SER A 79 -56.45 4.03 15.92
N ASN A 80 -57.42 4.44 16.76
CA ASN A 80 -58.71 4.96 16.29
C ASN A 80 -59.36 5.96 17.27
N ILE A 81 -58.93 7.22 17.23
CA ILE A 81 -59.78 8.38 17.61
C ILE A 81 -59.53 9.51 16.59
N PRO A 82 -60.54 9.95 15.82
CA PRO A 82 -60.42 11.14 14.98
C PRO A 82 -60.99 12.37 15.69
N THR A 83 -60.22 13.47 15.83
CA THR A 83 -60.79 14.79 16.22
C THR A 83 -59.91 15.99 15.84
N LEU A 84 -60.33 16.66 14.77
CA LEU A 84 -60.49 18.11 14.45
C LEU A 84 -59.55 19.23 14.98
N ARG A 85 -59.36 20.23 14.11
CA ARG A 85 -58.50 21.44 14.16
C ARG A 85 -58.91 22.50 15.21
N SER A 86 -57.97 22.96 16.04
CA SER A 86 -57.65 24.39 16.30
C SER A 86 -56.51 24.58 17.34
N LYS A 87 -55.59 25.51 17.06
CA LYS A 87 -54.47 26.10 17.85
C LYS A 87 -53.99 25.37 19.13
N SER A 88 -52.75 24.85 19.10
CA SER A 88 -51.99 24.45 20.29
C SER A 88 -51.43 25.66 21.04
N ASN A 89 -51.83 25.87 22.31
CA ASN A 89 -51.27 26.89 23.19
C ASN A 89 -49.85 26.48 23.65
N PHE A 90 -48.87 27.39 23.55
CA PHE A 90 -47.52 27.17 24.07
C PHE A 90 -47.51 27.21 25.61
N SER A 91 -46.87 26.24 26.26
CA SER A 91 -46.67 26.18 27.72
C SER A 91 -45.17 26.26 28.02
N HIS A 92 -44.72 27.29 28.76
CA HIS A 92 -43.30 27.47 29.12
C HIS A 92 -42.73 26.31 29.94
N LYS A 93 -43.58 25.62 30.70
CA LYS A 93 -43.20 24.49 31.55
C LYS A 93 -43.01 23.19 30.77
N ASP A 94 -43.71 23.04 29.65
CA ASP A 94 -43.75 21.78 28.90
C ASP A 94 -43.12 21.90 27.51
N HIS A 95 -42.86 23.12 27.03
CA HIS A 95 -42.31 23.38 25.71
C HIS A 95 -41.03 24.20 25.79
N CYS A 96 -40.10 23.89 24.90
CA CYS A 96 -38.84 24.60 24.77
C CYS A 96 -39.08 26.05 24.32
N LEU A 97 -38.58 27.00 25.11
CA LEU A 97 -38.62 28.44 24.83
C LEU A 97 -38.24 28.78 23.37
N PHE A 98 -37.16 28.18 22.86
CA PHE A 98 -36.62 28.51 21.54
C PHE A 98 -37.37 27.85 20.38
N CYS A 99 -37.71 26.56 20.47
CA CYS A 99 -38.24 25.81 19.31
C CYS A 99 -39.73 25.50 19.36
N GLY A 100 -40.41 25.77 20.49
CA GLY A 100 -41.85 25.54 20.62
C GLY A 100 -42.27 24.08 20.79
N LYS A 101 -41.32 23.14 20.77
CA LYS A 101 -41.58 21.69 20.91
C LYS A 101 -41.49 21.23 22.36
N GLU A 102 -42.15 20.13 22.68
CA GLU A 102 -42.13 19.52 24.02
C GLU A 102 -40.71 19.39 24.58
N ALA A 103 -40.55 19.78 25.83
CA ALA A 103 -39.33 19.73 26.60
C ALA A 103 -39.68 19.23 28.01
N GLN A 104 -39.49 17.93 28.26
CA GLN A 104 -39.80 17.33 29.57
C GLN A 104 -38.51 16.99 30.32
N LEU A 105 -38.39 17.47 31.57
CA LEU A 105 -37.35 17.00 32.48
C LEU A 105 -37.66 15.57 32.92
N LYS A 106 -37.07 14.57 32.27
CA LYS A 106 -37.15 13.19 32.76
C LYS A 106 -36.24 13.05 33.98
N SER A 107 -36.84 12.78 35.13
CA SER A 107 -36.14 12.57 36.39
C SER A 107 -35.46 11.20 36.39
N LYS A 108 -34.13 11.19 36.53
CA LYS A 108 -33.24 10.02 36.68
C LYS A 108 -32.86 9.31 35.38
N LEU A 109 -31.86 9.87 34.69
CA LEU A 109 -30.71 9.18 34.09
C LEU A 109 -29.76 10.27 33.54
N LYS A 110 -28.44 10.07 33.66
CA LYS A 110 -27.43 11.03 33.19
C LYS A 110 -27.61 11.27 31.68
N GLY A 111 -28.03 12.48 31.31
CA GLY A 111 -28.15 12.94 29.92
C GLY A 111 -29.48 13.65 29.63
N ASN A 112 -29.78 14.77 30.31
CA ASN A 112 -30.94 15.60 29.97
C ASN A 112 -30.49 16.74 29.07
N ASP A 113 -30.84 16.69 27.78
CA ASP A 113 -30.66 17.79 26.82
C ASP A 113 -31.64 18.95 27.03
N VAL A 114 -32.43 18.92 28.12
CA VAL A 114 -33.42 19.93 28.51
C VAL A 114 -33.02 20.56 29.85
N PHE A 115 -32.95 21.88 29.88
CA PHE A 115 -32.52 22.69 31.02
C PHE A 115 -33.61 23.70 31.41
N PRO A 116 -33.84 23.93 32.72
CA PRO A 116 -34.70 25.01 33.18
C PRO A 116 -33.97 26.35 33.14
N VAL A 117 -34.70 27.44 32.92
CA VAL A 117 -34.24 28.80 33.14
C VAL A 117 -34.12 29.04 34.64
N ARG A 118 -32.95 29.51 35.10
CA ARG A 118 -32.62 29.63 36.53
C ARG A 118 -32.29 31.05 36.99
N THR A 119 -32.13 31.99 36.05
CA THR A 119 -31.63 33.34 36.36
C THR A 119 -32.22 34.38 35.42
N ASP A 120 -32.47 35.58 35.96
CA ASP A 120 -32.93 36.74 35.17
C ASP A 120 -31.88 37.21 34.16
N ASP A 121 -30.59 37.00 34.49
CA ASP A 121 -29.48 37.27 33.56
C ASP A 121 -29.52 36.38 32.31
N PHE A 122 -30.18 35.22 32.38
CA PHE A 122 -30.43 34.41 31.20
C PHE A 122 -31.43 35.11 30.29
N GLN A 123 -32.53 35.61 30.85
CA GLN A 123 -33.59 36.32 30.14
C GLN A 123 -33.04 37.57 29.42
N LYS A 124 -32.33 38.46 30.14
CA LYS A 124 -31.72 39.67 29.57
C LYS A 124 -30.77 39.38 28.40
N ARG A 125 -29.99 38.30 28.49
CA ARG A 125 -29.08 37.88 27.41
C ARG A 125 -29.82 37.36 26.18
N ILE A 126 -30.93 36.66 26.36
CA ILE A 126 -31.74 36.21 25.22
C ILE A 126 -32.48 37.39 24.60
N GLU A 127 -32.97 38.35 25.37
CA GLU A 127 -33.58 39.59 24.86
C GLU A 127 -32.60 40.39 23.99
N GLN A 128 -31.34 40.55 24.43
CA GLN A 128 -30.27 41.16 23.62
C GLN A 128 -30.05 40.41 22.31
N VAL A 129 -29.93 39.08 22.37
CA VAL A 129 -29.78 38.25 21.16
C VAL A 129 -31.01 38.36 20.24
N CYS A 130 -32.23 38.52 20.79
CA CYS A 130 -33.41 38.75 19.97
C CYS A 130 -33.33 40.10 19.24
N ASN A 131 -32.79 41.14 19.88
CA ASN A 131 -32.60 42.46 19.26
C ASN A 131 -31.52 42.46 18.19
N ASP A 132 -30.45 41.69 18.38
CA ASP A 132 -29.31 41.62 17.44
C ASP A 132 -29.61 40.81 16.17
N ARG A 133 -30.52 39.82 16.25
CA ARG A 133 -30.74 38.82 15.17
C ARG A 133 -31.72 39.22 14.07
N ASP A 134 -32.69 40.08 14.37
CA ASP A 134 -33.74 40.57 13.46
C ASP A 134 -34.32 39.52 12.46
N ASP A 135 -34.61 38.30 12.95
CA ASP A 135 -35.18 37.19 12.17
C ASP A 135 -36.53 36.69 12.74
N GLU A 136 -37.33 35.96 11.95
CA GLU A 136 -38.64 35.44 12.39
C GLU A 136 -38.53 34.55 13.65
N TRP A 137 -37.38 33.89 13.83
CA TRP A 137 -37.11 33.08 15.01
C TRP A 137 -36.95 33.95 16.26
N ALA A 138 -36.25 35.08 16.15
CA ALA A 138 -36.10 36.06 17.20
C ALA A 138 -37.44 36.73 17.55
N VAL A 139 -38.31 37.01 16.57
CA VAL A 139 -39.65 37.56 16.81
C VAL A 139 -40.51 36.59 17.64
N GLU A 140 -40.55 35.31 17.27
CA GLU A 140 -41.32 34.30 18.00
C GLU A 140 -40.80 34.07 19.42
N VAL A 141 -39.47 33.98 19.59
CA VAL A 141 -38.86 33.81 20.92
C VAL A 141 -39.10 35.04 21.79
N ARG A 142 -39.06 36.25 21.21
CA ARG A 142 -39.39 37.51 21.90
C ARG A 142 -40.85 37.55 22.33
N GLY A 143 -41.79 37.13 21.48
CA GLY A 143 -43.19 37.02 21.87
C GLY A 143 -43.40 36.09 23.08
N ARG A 144 -42.65 34.98 23.15
CA ARG A 144 -42.70 34.06 24.31
C ARG A 144 -42.05 34.63 25.57
N LEU A 145 -41.04 35.49 25.43
CA LEU A 145 -40.43 36.24 26.52
C LEU A 145 -41.40 37.30 27.06
N GLU A 146 -42.02 38.09 26.21
CA GLU A 146 -42.91 39.18 26.61
C GLU A 146 -44.22 38.68 27.25
N CYS A 147 -44.67 37.47 26.89
CA CYS A 147 -45.84 36.84 27.51
C CYS A 147 -45.66 36.50 28.99
N VAL A 148 -44.42 36.50 29.51
CA VAL A 148 -44.12 36.14 30.90
C VAL A 148 -43.03 37.08 31.45
N GLY A 149 -43.37 37.88 32.47
CA GLY A 149 -42.42 38.84 33.04
C GLY A 149 -41.12 38.23 33.59
N ASP A 150 -41.19 37.01 34.16
CA ASP A 150 -40.05 36.28 34.72
C ASP A 150 -40.06 34.80 34.26
N LEU A 151 -39.09 34.44 33.42
CA LEU A 151 -38.94 33.09 32.91
C LEU A 151 -38.55 32.05 33.98
N HIS A 152 -37.81 32.46 35.01
CA HIS A 152 -37.44 31.57 36.10
C HIS A 152 -38.68 31.21 36.95
N ALA A 153 -39.52 32.21 37.25
CA ALA A 153 -40.77 32.01 37.98
C ALA A 153 -41.80 31.14 37.21
N ALA A 154 -41.77 31.16 35.88
CA ALA A 154 -42.65 30.35 35.04
C ALA A 154 -42.14 28.92 34.75
N ASP A 155 -41.12 28.45 35.48
CA ASP A 155 -40.49 27.14 35.28
C ASP A 155 -40.07 26.89 33.81
N ALA A 156 -39.65 27.93 33.09
CA ALA A 156 -39.43 27.83 31.65
C ALA A 156 -38.32 26.83 31.30
N LEU A 157 -38.57 25.98 30.30
CA LEU A 157 -37.61 24.95 29.86
C LEU A 157 -37.04 25.24 28.47
N TYR A 158 -35.83 24.74 28.21
CA TYR A 158 -35.23 24.81 26.88
C TYR A 158 -34.30 23.63 26.57
N HIS A 159 -34.20 23.25 25.29
CA HIS A 159 -33.17 22.33 24.83
C HIS A 159 -31.81 23.02 24.78
N GLN A 160 -30.75 22.40 25.32
CA GLN A 160 -29.40 22.96 25.32
C GLN A 160 -28.92 23.32 23.90
N THR A 161 -29.13 22.41 22.96
CA THR A 161 -28.78 22.59 21.56
C THR A 161 -29.56 23.75 20.92
N CYS A 162 -30.84 23.94 21.25
CA CYS A 162 -31.62 25.08 20.76
C CYS A 162 -31.10 26.41 21.30
N SER A 163 -30.71 26.48 22.57
CA SER A 163 -30.13 27.70 23.17
C SER A 163 -28.79 28.06 22.52
N VAL A 164 -27.91 27.08 22.33
CA VAL A 164 -26.61 27.28 21.65
C VAL A 164 -26.81 27.75 20.21
N ASN A 165 -27.70 27.09 19.45
CA ASN A 165 -27.99 27.45 18.07
C ASN A 165 -28.58 28.86 17.95
N PHE A 166 -29.52 29.22 18.85
CA PHE A 166 -30.14 30.54 18.89
C PHE A 166 -29.13 31.65 19.18
N ARG A 167 -28.19 31.42 20.11
CA ARG A 167 -27.15 32.40 20.47
C ARG A 167 -26.04 32.53 19.43
N THR A 168 -25.80 31.51 18.61
CA THR A 168 -24.66 31.47 17.67
C THR A 168 -25.05 31.64 16.19
N SER A 169 -26.33 31.86 15.89
CA SER A 169 -26.84 31.99 14.50
C SER A 169 -26.63 30.77 13.63
N LYS A 170 -26.56 29.58 14.23
CA LYS A 170 -26.36 28.31 13.50
C LYS A 170 -27.64 27.48 13.52
N LYS A 171 -28.03 26.92 12.36
CA LYS A 171 -29.15 25.95 12.21
C LYS A 171 -30.51 26.46 12.74
N ILE A 172 -31.07 27.49 12.08
CA ILE A 172 -32.43 27.98 12.34
C ILE A 172 -33.44 26.81 12.24
N PRO A 173 -34.31 26.58 13.23
CA PRO A 173 -35.30 25.51 13.18
C PRO A 173 -36.18 25.69 11.94
N LYS A 174 -36.50 24.59 11.26
CA LYS A 174 -37.27 24.58 10.01
C LYS A 174 -38.60 25.34 10.06
N ALA A 175 -39.17 25.57 11.24
CA ALA A 175 -40.40 26.34 11.41
C ALA A 175 -40.23 27.86 11.21
N PHE A 176 -38.98 28.36 11.26
CA PHE A 176 -38.61 29.79 11.20
C PHE A 176 -37.61 30.07 10.07
N SER A 177 -37.41 29.11 9.17
CA SER A 177 -36.55 29.30 7.99
C SER A 177 -37.35 30.03 6.91
N PRO A 178 -36.79 31.02 6.19
CA PRO A 178 -37.52 31.80 5.18
C PRO A 178 -38.08 30.97 4.00
N ASP A 179 -37.67 29.70 3.86
CA ASP A 179 -38.19 28.74 2.87
C ASP A 179 -39.50 28.03 3.31
N SER A 180 -40.16 28.49 4.37
CA SER A 180 -41.33 27.82 4.96
C SER A 180 -42.66 28.29 4.37
N LYS A 181 -42.80 28.25 3.04
CA LYS A 181 -44.14 28.18 2.42
C LYS A 181 -44.33 26.85 1.70
N GLY A 182 -45.06 25.98 2.37
CA GLY A 182 -45.85 24.92 1.76
C GLY A 182 -45.06 23.74 1.18
N LYS A 183 -44.75 22.77 2.04
CA LYS A 183 -44.86 21.36 1.64
C LYS A 183 -45.58 20.59 2.73
N GLU A 184 -46.91 20.65 2.68
CA GLU A 184 -47.73 19.52 3.07
C GLU A 184 -47.24 18.26 2.34
N ASN A 185 -47.43 17.14 3.02
CA ASN A 185 -47.08 15.80 2.58
C ASN A 185 -47.52 15.52 1.14
N ASN A 186 -46.61 15.66 0.19
CA ASN A 186 -46.67 14.94 -1.07
C ASN A 186 -45.55 13.92 -1.08
N TYR A 187 -45.94 12.66 -0.89
CA TYR A 187 -45.25 11.53 -1.50
C TYR A 187 -45.23 11.78 -3.02
N GLN A 188 -44.22 12.49 -3.50
CA GLN A 188 -43.81 12.42 -4.90
C GLN A 188 -42.35 12.00 -4.91
N GLY A 189 -42.15 10.76 -5.37
CA GLY A 189 -40.84 10.14 -5.48
C GLY A 189 -39.88 10.99 -6.31
N ARG A 190 -38.65 11.12 -5.82
CA ARG A 190 -37.52 11.51 -6.67
C ARG A 190 -37.33 10.40 -7.73
N PRO A 191 -37.09 10.73 -9.02
CA PRO A 191 -37.55 9.93 -10.14
C PRO A 191 -36.99 8.50 -10.19
N ALA A 192 -37.79 7.59 -10.73
CA ALA A 192 -37.45 6.22 -11.12
C ALA A 192 -36.39 6.13 -12.25
N ALA A 193 -35.57 7.17 -12.44
CA ALA A 193 -34.66 7.29 -13.57
C ALA A 193 -33.29 6.61 -13.36
N TYR A 194 -32.94 6.24 -12.12
CA TYR A 194 -31.62 5.68 -11.79
C TYR A 194 -31.66 4.23 -11.28
N GLY A 195 -32.71 3.50 -11.68
CA GLY A 195 -32.87 2.08 -11.34
C GLY A 195 -31.70 1.24 -11.83
N GLU A 196 -31.18 1.53 -13.03
CA GLU A 196 -30.08 0.78 -13.63
C GLU A 196 -28.75 0.97 -12.87
N GLN A 197 -28.44 2.20 -12.46
CA GLN A 197 -27.26 2.50 -11.64
C GLN A 197 -27.37 1.85 -10.26
N PHE A 198 -28.57 1.84 -9.68
CA PHE A 198 -28.81 1.12 -8.43
C PHE A 198 -28.65 -0.40 -8.60
N LEU A 199 -29.08 -0.97 -9.73
CA LEU A 199 -28.83 -2.39 -10.04
C LEU A 199 -27.34 -2.69 -10.18
N LYS A 200 -26.54 -1.78 -10.75
CA LYS A 200 -25.07 -1.91 -10.77
C LYS A 200 -24.44 -1.87 -9.38
N ILE A 201 -25.01 -1.10 -8.45
CA ILE A 201 -24.61 -1.10 -7.04
C ILE A 201 -25.02 -2.41 -6.35
N VAL A 202 -26.19 -2.96 -6.68
CA VAL A 202 -26.66 -4.27 -6.21
C VAL A 202 -25.76 -5.40 -6.71
N ASP A 203 -25.40 -5.40 -8.00
CA ASP A 203 -24.51 -6.39 -8.59
C ASP A 203 -23.10 -6.30 -8.00
N TYR A 204 -22.61 -5.08 -7.73
CA TYR A 204 -21.36 -4.89 -7.01
C TYR A 204 -21.40 -5.49 -5.60
N LEU A 205 -22.50 -5.28 -4.88
CA LEU A 205 -22.67 -5.86 -3.55
C LEU A 205 -22.71 -7.40 -3.59
N LYS A 206 -23.30 -7.99 -4.64
CA LYS A 206 -23.32 -9.45 -4.86
C LYS A 206 -21.96 -10.02 -5.29
N GLN A 207 -21.20 -9.28 -6.09
CA GLN A 207 -19.87 -9.70 -6.55
C GLN A 207 -18.81 -9.60 -5.44
N HIS A 208 -19.10 -8.85 -4.38
CA HIS A 208 -18.20 -8.62 -3.25
C HIS A 208 -18.87 -9.03 -1.93
N GLU A 209 -19.65 -10.12 -1.96
CA GLU A 209 -20.26 -10.70 -0.76
C GLU A 209 -19.22 -11.09 0.29
N ASP A 210 -17.99 -11.43 -0.11
CA ASP A 210 -16.89 -11.81 0.79
C ASP A 210 -16.15 -10.62 1.44
N GLU A 211 -16.50 -9.38 1.10
CA GLU A 211 -15.84 -8.16 1.58
C GLU A 211 -16.77 -7.30 2.48
N GLN A 212 -16.18 -6.60 3.46
CA GLN A 212 -16.95 -5.67 4.30
C GLN A 212 -17.16 -4.35 3.55
N ILE A 213 -18.40 -4.13 3.10
CA ILE A 213 -18.77 -2.92 2.35
C ILE A 213 -19.55 -1.96 3.25
N THR A 214 -19.23 -0.67 3.20
CA THR A 214 -19.97 0.36 3.95
C THR A 214 -21.03 1.09 3.12
N ILE A 215 -22.05 1.64 3.79
CA ILE A 215 -23.03 2.53 3.12
C ILE A 215 -22.33 3.73 2.47
N ALA A 216 -21.26 4.24 3.10
CA ALA A 216 -20.50 5.35 2.55
C ALA A 216 -19.81 4.98 1.24
N GLU A 217 -19.21 3.80 1.15
CA GLU A 217 -18.62 3.28 -0.09
C GLU A 217 -19.67 3.08 -1.19
N LEU A 218 -20.85 2.53 -0.86
CA LEU A 218 -21.92 2.37 -1.85
C LEU A 218 -22.45 3.72 -2.35
N VAL A 219 -22.51 4.72 -1.48
CA VAL A 219 -22.89 6.09 -1.85
C VAL A 219 -21.81 6.75 -2.69
N ASN A 220 -20.52 6.57 -2.37
CA ASN A 220 -19.41 7.07 -3.18
C ASN A 220 -19.37 6.41 -4.56
N LYS A 221 -19.56 5.09 -4.61
CA LYS A 221 -19.65 4.37 -5.88
C LYS A 221 -20.87 4.81 -6.69
N MET A 222 -21.95 5.18 -6.02
CA MET A 222 -23.10 5.79 -6.69
C MET A 222 -22.79 7.22 -7.17
N ASN A 223 -22.04 8.02 -6.41
CA ASN A 223 -21.53 9.33 -6.85
C ASN A 223 -20.64 9.18 -8.10
N GLU A 224 -19.83 8.13 -8.21
CA GLU A 224 -19.04 7.87 -9.42
C GLU A 224 -19.92 7.58 -10.64
N LEU A 225 -21.07 6.91 -10.44
CA LEU A 225 -21.97 6.53 -11.53
C LEU A 225 -22.97 7.62 -11.93
N CYS A 226 -23.35 8.54 -11.02
CA CYS A 226 -24.36 9.57 -11.29
C CYS A 226 -24.12 10.95 -10.65
N GLY A 227 -22.91 11.24 -10.16
CA GLY A 227 -22.50 12.56 -9.67
C GLY A 227 -23.35 13.08 -8.50
N GLU A 228 -23.71 14.37 -8.53
CA GLU A 228 -24.54 15.05 -7.50
C GLU A 228 -25.92 14.44 -7.25
N GLN A 229 -26.33 13.47 -8.09
CA GLN A 229 -27.60 12.79 -8.02
C GLN A 229 -27.54 11.46 -7.27
N ALA A 230 -26.39 11.12 -6.67
CA ALA A 230 -26.27 9.92 -5.87
C ALA A 230 -27.23 9.90 -4.68
N TYR A 231 -27.59 8.69 -4.28
CA TYR A 231 -28.44 8.52 -3.13
C TYR A 231 -27.71 8.99 -1.87
N SER A 232 -28.43 9.72 -1.03
CA SER A 232 -27.95 9.97 0.33
C SER A 232 -27.81 8.64 1.07
N SER A 233 -26.95 8.58 2.08
CA SER A 233 -26.79 7.39 2.94
C SER A 233 -28.13 6.89 3.49
N VAL A 234 -29.02 7.80 3.86
CA VAL A 234 -30.38 7.50 4.33
C VAL A 234 -31.23 6.84 3.24
N TYR A 235 -31.20 7.39 2.02
CA TYR A 235 -31.99 6.86 0.92
C TYR A 235 -31.41 5.55 0.36
N MET A 236 -30.08 5.42 0.32
CA MET A 236 -29.38 4.19 -0.04
C MET A 236 -29.76 3.04 0.90
N LYS A 237 -29.73 3.27 2.23
CA LYS A 237 -30.22 2.30 3.22
C LYS A 237 -31.66 1.88 2.96
N LYS A 238 -32.55 2.85 2.68
CA LYS A 238 -33.96 2.56 2.40
C LYS A 238 -34.13 1.74 1.12
N LYS A 239 -33.41 2.08 0.05
CA LYS A 239 -33.46 1.36 -1.23
C LYS A 239 -32.90 -0.05 -1.13
N LEU A 240 -31.79 -0.24 -0.42
CA LEU A 240 -31.20 -1.55 -0.14
C LEU A 240 -32.15 -2.43 0.69
N ARG A 241 -32.78 -1.89 1.75
CA ARG A 241 -33.81 -2.60 2.51
C ARG A 241 -35.03 -2.95 1.66
N ASN A 242 -35.47 -2.05 0.78
CA ASN A 242 -36.60 -2.35 -0.11
C ASN A 242 -36.27 -3.42 -1.16
N HIS A 243 -35.01 -3.51 -1.61
CA HIS A 243 -34.57 -4.45 -2.65
C HIS A 243 -34.28 -5.85 -2.10
N PHE A 244 -33.54 -5.94 -0.99
CA PHE A 244 -33.11 -7.21 -0.40
C PHE A 244 -33.99 -7.68 0.77
N GLY A 245 -34.88 -6.80 1.27
CA GLY A 245 -35.79 -7.12 2.37
C GLY A 245 -35.04 -7.57 3.62
N GLU A 246 -35.35 -8.79 4.04
CA GLU A 246 -34.73 -9.46 5.18
C GLU A 246 -33.31 -9.97 4.90
N ASN A 247 -32.91 -10.12 3.63
CA ASN A 247 -31.62 -10.71 3.27
C ASN A 247 -30.44 -9.72 3.35
N ILE A 248 -30.63 -8.54 3.95
CA ILE A 248 -29.58 -7.54 4.15
C ILE A 248 -29.53 -7.08 5.60
N ILE A 249 -28.32 -7.02 6.15
CA ILE A 249 -28.02 -6.51 7.48
C ILE A 249 -27.26 -5.20 7.32
N ILE A 250 -27.83 -4.12 7.85
CA ILE A 250 -27.18 -2.81 7.91
C ILE A 250 -26.96 -2.49 9.38
N THR A 251 -25.70 -2.51 9.82
CA THR A 251 -25.36 -2.23 11.22
C THR A 251 -25.20 -0.73 11.43
N ASP A 252 -25.85 -0.21 12.47
CA ASP A 252 -25.76 1.19 12.89
C ASP A 252 -25.32 1.22 14.35
N ILE A 253 -24.00 1.30 14.58
CA ILE A 253 -23.43 1.46 15.92
C ILE A 253 -23.17 2.95 16.11
N CYS A 254 -23.70 3.53 17.19
CA CYS A 254 -23.60 4.96 17.51
C CYS A 254 -22.17 5.50 17.31
N GLY A 255 -21.98 6.36 16.31
CA GLY A 255 -20.70 7.02 16.01
C GLY A 255 -19.75 6.27 15.08
N LYS A 256 -20.12 5.11 14.54
CA LYS A 256 -19.31 4.33 13.58
C LYS A 256 -19.98 4.20 12.21
N ILE A 257 -19.18 3.98 11.18
CA ILE A 257 -19.62 3.88 9.78
C ILE A 257 -20.55 2.66 9.62
N SER A 258 -21.69 2.84 8.95
CA SER A 258 -22.68 1.78 8.76
C SER A 258 -22.17 0.72 7.77
N VAL A 259 -21.98 -0.51 8.24
CA VAL A 259 -21.56 -1.65 7.39
C VAL A 259 -22.80 -2.35 6.82
N VAL A 260 -22.72 -2.75 5.56
CA VAL A 260 -23.75 -3.49 4.82
C VAL A 260 -23.21 -4.88 4.53
N THR A 261 -23.97 -5.90 4.92
CA THR A 261 -23.63 -7.29 4.62
C THR A 261 -24.92 -8.05 4.34
N LEU A 262 -24.92 -8.98 3.40
CA LEU A 262 -26.08 -9.84 3.19
C LEU A 262 -26.26 -10.79 4.37
N ARG A 263 -27.50 -11.18 4.65
CA ARG A 263 -27.84 -12.04 5.79
C ARG A 263 -27.17 -13.40 5.67
N ASP A 264 -27.13 -13.98 4.47
CA ASP A 264 -26.48 -15.28 4.26
C ASP A 264 -24.98 -15.21 4.52
N THR A 265 -24.30 -14.17 4.02
CA THR A 265 -22.90 -13.90 4.32
C THR A 265 -22.69 -13.65 5.82
N ALA A 266 -23.51 -12.82 6.45
CA ALA A 266 -23.38 -12.51 7.87
C ALA A 266 -23.65 -13.74 8.75
N SER A 267 -24.62 -14.58 8.38
CA SER A 267 -24.91 -15.86 9.03
C SER A 267 -23.79 -16.87 8.77
N CYS A 268 -23.19 -16.90 7.58
CA CYS A 268 -22.04 -17.75 7.26
C CYS A 268 -20.81 -17.30 8.06
N VAL A 269 -20.49 -16.01 8.09
CA VAL A 269 -19.40 -15.42 8.90
C VAL A 269 -19.65 -15.61 10.39
N LEU A 270 -20.88 -15.47 10.88
CA LEU A 270 -21.20 -15.76 12.29
C LEU A 270 -21.09 -17.25 12.56
N GLN A 271 -21.59 -18.12 11.68
CA GLN A 271 -21.41 -19.57 11.80
C GLN A 271 -19.95 -19.96 11.73
N GLU A 272 -19.12 -19.33 10.90
CA GLU A 272 -17.68 -19.55 10.77
C GLU A 272 -16.91 -18.97 11.97
N PHE A 273 -17.37 -17.85 12.54
CA PHE A 273 -16.84 -17.26 13.76
C PHE A 273 -17.14 -18.12 15.00
N TYR A 274 -18.34 -18.71 15.07
CA TYR A 274 -18.75 -19.66 16.12
C TYR A 274 -18.31 -21.11 15.82
N HIS A 275 -18.01 -21.44 14.57
CA HIS A 275 -17.27 -22.62 14.12
C HIS A 275 -15.77 -22.36 14.03
N ARG A 276 -15.24 -21.28 14.65
CA ARG A 276 -13.86 -21.33 15.10
C ARG A 276 -13.76 -22.63 15.86
N PRO A 277 -12.96 -23.61 15.39
CA PRO A 277 -12.72 -24.78 16.19
C PRO A 277 -12.26 -24.20 17.51
N THR A 278 -12.94 -24.47 18.62
CA THR A 278 -12.24 -24.54 19.89
C THR A 278 -11.07 -25.45 19.58
N TYR A 279 -9.88 -24.87 19.38
CA TYR A 279 -8.70 -25.61 18.95
C TYR A 279 -8.40 -26.55 20.10
N GLN A 280 -8.96 -27.75 20.05
CA GLN A 280 -8.72 -28.79 21.05
C GLN A 280 -7.23 -29.18 21.01
N ASN A 281 -6.57 -28.88 19.88
CA ASN A 281 -5.15 -29.06 19.66
C ASN A 281 -4.41 -27.71 19.62
N PRO A 282 -3.44 -27.46 20.52
CA PRO A 282 -2.64 -26.23 20.52
C PRO A 282 -1.83 -26.02 19.24
N ASP A 283 -1.57 -27.05 18.44
CA ASP A 283 -0.85 -26.90 17.18
C ASP A 283 -1.70 -26.27 16.08
N ASP A 284 -3.02 -26.44 16.11
CA ASP A 284 -3.92 -25.82 15.13
C ASP A 284 -4.15 -24.34 15.45
N GLU A 285 -4.15 -23.97 16.74
CA GLU A 285 -4.14 -22.57 17.18
C GLU A 285 -2.85 -21.86 16.75
N LYS A 286 -1.69 -22.50 16.92
CA LYS A 286 -0.40 -21.97 16.44
C LYS A 286 -0.43 -21.72 14.93
N LYS A 287 -0.93 -22.67 14.14
CA LYS A 287 -1.07 -22.49 12.68
C LYS A 287 -1.98 -21.33 12.34
N ALA A 288 -3.11 -21.18 13.04
CA ALA A 288 -4.03 -20.07 12.79
C ALA A 288 -3.41 -18.70 13.07
N ILE A 289 -2.58 -18.58 14.12
CA ILE A 289 -1.83 -17.35 14.42
C ILE A 289 -0.79 -17.08 13.33
N ILE A 290 -0.04 -18.10 12.90
CA ILE A 290 0.96 -17.98 11.83
C ILE A 290 0.29 -17.55 10.52
N ASP A 291 -0.86 -18.13 10.18
CA ASP A 291 -1.63 -17.77 8.98
C ASP A 291 -2.13 -16.32 9.03
N ALA A 292 -2.60 -15.86 10.19
CA ALA A 292 -3.01 -14.48 10.39
C ALA A 292 -1.82 -13.53 10.20
N ALA A 293 -0.66 -13.83 10.81
CA ALA A 293 0.57 -13.05 10.66
C ALA A 293 1.06 -13.03 9.21
N ALA A 294 1.05 -14.18 8.53
CA ALA A 294 1.44 -14.30 7.13
C ALA A 294 0.53 -13.49 6.20
N LYS A 295 -0.78 -13.46 6.45
CA LYS A 295 -1.74 -12.64 5.69
C LYS A 295 -1.46 -11.14 5.86
N LEU A 296 -1.15 -10.69 7.08
CA LEU A 296 -0.77 -9.29 7.34
C LEU A 296 0.51 -8.91 6.61
N ILE A 297 1.58 -9.71 6.77
CA ILE A 297 2.86 -9.48 6.09
C ILE A 297 2.68 -9.48 4.56
N LYS A 298 1.90 -10.41 4.02
CA LYS A 298 1.60 -10.48 2.58
C LYS A 298 0.85 -9.24 2.09
N SER A 299 -0.06 -8.70 2.90
CA SER A 299 -0.74 -7.43 2.61
C SER A 299 0.25 -6.26 2.54
N ASP A 300 1.19 -6.18 3.49
CA ASP A 300 2.20 -5.13 3.51
C ASP A 300 3.14 -5.24 2.30
N ILE A 301 3.58 -6.45 1.93
CA ILE A 301 4.37 -6.67 0.71
C ILE A 301 3.59 -6.24 -0.56
N ARG A 302 2.27 -6.46 -0.60
CA ARG A 302 1.42 -6.01 -1.72
C ARG A 302 1.32 -4.50 -1.81
N SER A 303 1.39 -3.80 -0.67
CA SER A 303 1.34 -2.35 -0.60
C SER A 303 2.62 -1.66 -1.06
N LEU A 304 3.75 -2.40 -1.12
CA LEU A 304 5.02 -1.85 -1.61
C LEU A 304 4.86 -1.31 -3.04
N LYS A 305 5.37 -0.09 -3.24
CA LYS A 305 5.47 0.53 -4.57
C LYS A 305 6.61 -0.14 -5.33
N GLY A 306 6.30 -0.75 -6.46
CA GLY A 306 7.30 -1.30 -7.37
C GLY A 306 7.62 -0.33 -8.49
N ASP A 307 8.90 -0.18 -8.81
CA ASP A 307 9.34 0.40 -10.08
C ASP A 307 9.55 -0.74 -11.08
N LYS A 308 8.75 -0.76 -12.15
CA LYS A 308 8.88 -1.72 -13.24
C LYS A 308 9.74 -1.19 -14.37
N GLU A 309 9.91 0.13 -14.42
CA GLU A 309 10.50 0.86 -15.52
C GLU A 309 11.99 1.06 -15.32
N ASN A 310 12.49 1.04 -14.09
CA ASN A 310 13.91 1.20 -13.81
C ASN A 310 14.45 0.12 -12.89
N TYR A 311 15.73 -0.20 -13.07
CA TYR A 311 16.49 -1.03 -12.15
C TYR A 311 16.95 -0.25 -10.92
N PRO A 312 17.16 -0.94 -9.77
CA PRO A 312 17.76 -0.34 -8.58
C PRO A 312 19.13 0.29 -8.86
N LEU A 313 19.45 1.37 -8.15
CA LEU A 313 20.73 2.06 -8.26
C LEU A 313 21.83 1.29 -7.50
N ALA A 314 23.08 1.55 -7.86
CA ALA A 314 24.23 1.00 -7.13
C ALA A 314 24.23 1.41 -5.63
N SER A 315 23.67 2.57 -5.30
CA SER A 315 23.46 3.01 -3.91
C SER A 315 22.47 2.11 -3.16
N ASP A 316 21.47 1.56 -3.85
CA ASP A 316 20.45 0.71 -3.24
C ASP A 316 21.03 -0.65 -2.85
N VAL A 317 22.00 -1.15 -3.64
CA VAL A 317 22.71 -2.40 -3.36
C VAL A 317 23.74 -2.23 -2.24
N SER A 318 24.50 -1.13 -2.25
CA SER A 318 25.62 -0.90 -1.32
C SER A 318 25.22 -0.33 0.04
N SER A 319 24.06 0.32 0.15
CA SER A 319 23.57 0.92 1.39
C SER A 319 22.75 -0.07 2.21
N LEU A 320 23.22 -0.47 3.40
CA LEU A 320 22.44 -1.30 4.33
C LEU A 320 21.09 -0.63 4.67
N LYS A 321 21.06 0.70 4.83
CA LYS A 321 19.83 1.44 5.13
C LYS A 321 18.79 1.29 4.01
N SER A 322 19.21 1.44 2.76
CA SER A 322 18.32 1.31 1.60
C SER A 322 17.82 -0.12 1.46
N ASN A 323 18.71 -1.09 1.68
CA ASN A 323 18.37 -2.51 1.63
C ASN A 323 17.33 -2.93 2.68
N LEU A 324 17.39 -2.37 3.88
CA LEU A 324 16.40 -2.58 4.94
C LEU A 324 15.08 -1.87 4.64
N GLN A 325 15.13 -0.64 4.11
CA GLN A 325 13.93 0.13 3.76
C GLN A 325 13.07 -0.53 2.67
N TYR A 326 13.69 -1.38 1.83
CA TYR A 326 12.97 -2.17 0.84
C TYR A 326 12.07 -3.26 1.46
N VAL A 327 12.39 -3.72 2.67
CA VAL A 327 11.65 -4.78 3.38
C VAL A 327 10.55 -4.14 4.23
N PRO A 328 9.29 -4.62 4.18
CA PRO A 328 8.22 -4.10 5.03
C PRO A 328 8.55 -4.25 6.50
N GLU A 329 8.15 -3.28 7.32
CA GLU A 329 8.44 -3.23 8.75
C GLU A 329 7.94 -4.50 9.49
N SER A 330 6.76 -5.01 9.12
CA SER A 330 6.21 -6.25 9.69
C SER A 330 7.06 -7.49 9.40
N LEU A 331 7.63 -7.59 8.20
CA LEU A 331 8.54 -8.68 7.83
C LEU A 331 9.90 -8.50 8.53
N SER A 332 10.42 -7.28 8.57
CA SER A 332 11.65 -6.98 9.30
C SER A 332 11.54 -7.35 10.78
N TYR A 333 10.43 -6.97 11.42
CA TYR A 333 10.14 -7.31 12.82
C TYR A 333 10.06 -8.83 13.05
N LEU A 334 9.41 -9.57 12.15
CA LEU A 334 9.37 -11.03 12.22
C LEU A 334 10.78 -11.63 12.15
N LEU A 335 11.60 -11.20 11.18
CA LEU A 335 12.95 -11.73 10.98
C LEU A 335 13.89 -11.35 12.14
N GLU A 336 13.79 -10.13 12.66
CA GLU A 336 14.50 -9.68 13.87
C GLU A 336 14.12 -10.53 15.09
N THR A 337 12.83 -10.89 15.22
CA THR A 337 12.36 -11.75 16.31
C THR A 337 12.87 -13.19 16.17
N MET A 338 12.99 -13.70 14.94
CA MET A 338 13.44 -15.06 14.67
C MET A 338 14.95 -15.23 14.78
N PHE A 339 15.75 -14.20 14.50
CA PHE A 339 17.20 -14.29 14.47
C PHE A 339 17.81 -14.00 15.85
N ALA A 340 18.59 -14.94 16.37
CA ALA A 340 19.22 -14.81 17.68
C ALA A 340 20.43 -13.85 17.71
N GLU A 341 20.98 -13.49 16.54
CA GLU A 341 22.18 -12.65 16.42
C GLU A 341 21.86 -11.16 16.44
N LYS A 342 22.60 -10.40 17.26
CA LYS A 342 22.47 -8.95 17.43
C LYS A 342 22.85 -8.10 16.20
N ASP A 343 23.63 -8.65 15.27
CA ASP A 343 24.09 -7.98 14.04
C ASP A 343 23.60 -8.69 12.76
N SER A 344 22.34 -9.10 12.76
CA SER A 344 21.73 -9.83 11.64
C SER A 344 21.12 -8.92 10.55
N LYS A 345 21.34 -7.60 10.59
CA LYS A 345 20.68 -6.63 9.67
C LYS A 345 20.87 -6.94 8.19
N MET A 346 22.08 -7.30 7.75
CA MET A 346 22.29 -7.71 6.35
C MET A 346 21.58 -9.02 6.01
N LYS A 347 21.50 -9.97 6.97
CA LYS A 347 20.75 -11.23 6.80
C LYS A 347 19.24 -10.98 6.73
N ILE A 348 18.73 -10.05 7.54
CA ILE A 348 17.33 -9.59 7.49
C ILE A 348 17.04 -8.96 6.13
N ALA A 349 17.90 -8.07 5.67
CA ALA A 349 17.74 -7.45 4.36
C ALA A 349 17.78 -8.49 3.22
N SER A 350 18.74 -9.42 3.22
CA SER A 350 18.87 -10.42 2.16
C SER A 350 17.70 -11.40 2.13
N ILE A 351 17.33 -11.98 3.26
CA ILE A 351 16.22 -12.93 3.38
C ILE A 351 14.87 -12.21 3.17
N GLY A 352 14.72 -11.02 3.73
CA GLY A 352 13.54 -10.18 3.56
C GLY A 352 13.30 -9.82 2.10
N GLN A 353 14.34 -9.38 1.38
CA GLN A 353 14.26 -9.13 -0.06
C GLN A 353 13.90 -10.38 -0.85
N ALA A 354 14.44 -11.55 -0.49
CA ALA A 354 14.09 -12.82 -1.14
C ALA A 354 12.62 -13.19 -0.93
N ILE A 355 12.08 -13.02 0.28
CA ILE A 355 10.65 -13.25 0.59
C ILE A 355 9.77 -12.27 -0.19
N VAL A 356 10.14 -10.99 -0.24
CA VAL A 356 9.44 -9.96 -1.00
C VAL A 356 9.42 -10.31 -2.49
N GLN A 357 10.56 -10.69 -3.07
CA GLN A 357 10.65 -11.11 -4.47
C GLN A 357 9.80 -12.35 -4.74
N ALA A 358 9.89 -13.37 -3.90
CA ALA A 358 9.09 -14.61 -4.06
C ALA A 358 7.58 -14.33 -3.96
N SER A 359 7.19 -13.35 -3.15
CA SER A 359 5.79 -12.94 -3.01
C SER A 359 5.26 -12.13 -4.20
N ARG A 360 6.14 -11.39 -4.91
CA ARG A 360 5.78 -10.50 -6.04
C ARG A 360 6.81 -10.54 -7.20
N PRO A 361 7.05 -11.71 -7.81
CA PRO A 361 8.20 -11.91 -8.70
C PRO A 361 8.16 -11.11 -10.00
N ARG A 362 6.99 -10.65 -10.44
CA ARG A 362 6.80 -9.94 -11.71
C ARG A 362 6.79 -8.41 -11.58
N VAL A 363 6.69 -7.90 -10.36
CA VAL A 363 6.44 -6.47 -10.11
C VAL A 363 7.62 -5.79 -9.44
N LEU A 364 8.38 -6.53 -8.65
CA LEU A 364 9.49 -6.02 -7.87
C LEU A 364 10.81 -6.60 -8.39
N ILE A 365 11.89 -5.85 -8.18
CA ILE A 365 13.27 -6.27 -8.47
C ILE A 365 14.08 -6.01 -7.20
N ALA A 366 14.35 -7.08 -6.46
CA ALA A 366 15.13 -7.01 -5.24
C ALA A 366 16.58 -6.54 -5.53
N PRO A 367 17.02 -5.39 -4.96
CA PRO A 367 18.36 -4.84 -5.20
C PRO A 367 19.50 -5.83 -4.95
N LEU A 368 19.45 -6.59 -3.85
CA LEU A 368 20.50 -7.56 -3.52
C LEU A 368 20.52 -8.75 -4.47
N GLN A 369 19.36 -9.20 -4.96
CA GLN A 369 19.29 -10.34 -5.86
C GLN A 369 19.79 -10.00 -7.26
N ILE A 370 19.41 -8.84 -7.80
CA ILE A 370 19.91 -8.39 -9.11
C ILE A 370 21.39 -8.02 -9.01
N GLY A 371 21.80 -7.34 -7.93
CA GLY A 371 23.19 -6.96 -7.69
C GLY A 371 24.13 -8.17 -7.57
N LEU A 372 23.72 -9.20 -6.81
CA LEU A 372 24.48 -10.45 -6.71
C LEU A 372 24.57 -11.14 -8.07
N GLY A 373 23.46 -11.20 -8.82
CA GLY A 373 23.42 -11.79 -10.15
C GLY A 373 24.39 -11.14 -11.13
N ILE A 374 24.39 -9.80 -11.20
CA ILE A 374 25.31 -9.01 -12.01
C ILE A 374 26.76 -9.26 -11.60
N GLN A 375 27.06 -9.21 -10.30
CA GLN A 375 28.42 -9.42 -9.80
C GLN A 375 28.96 -10.81 -10.14
N LEU A 376 28.13 -11.85 -10.04
CA LEU A 376 28.50 -13.21 -10.41
C LEU A 376 28.73 -13.34 -11.92
N HIS A 377 27.87 -12.73 -12.74
CA HIS A 377 28.04 -12.78 -14.18
C HIS A 377 29.30 -12.04 -14.62
N HIS A 378 29.56 -10.85 -14.07
CA HIS A 378 30.78 -10.08 -14.34
C HIS A 378 32.06 -10.82 -13.94
N ASN A 379 32.07 -11.51 -12.79
CA ASN A 379 33.28 -12.16 -12.29
C ASN A 379 33.56 -13.53 -12.95
N PHE A 380 32.51 -14.27 -13.33
CA PHE A 380 32.66 -15.67 -13.73
C PHE A 380 32.15 -15.97 -15.14
N ALA A 381 31.43 -15.05 -15.79
CA ALA A 381 30.75 -15.26 -17.08
C ALA A 381 29.92 -16.56 -17.17
N SER A 382 29.50 -17.11 -16.02
CA SER A 382 28.92 -18.45 -15.93
C SER A 382 27.41 -18.39 -15.80
N ARG A 383 26.72 -18.70 -16.91
CA ARG A 383 25.27 -18.91 -16.91
C ARG A 383 24.86 -20.04 -15.95
N PHE A 384 25.68 -21.08 -15.82
CA PHE A 384 25.40 -22.21 -14.93
C PHE A 384 25.36 -21.77 -13.46
N LEU A 385 26.36 -21.01 -13.02
CA LEU A 385 26.43 -20.50 -11.64
C LEU A 385 25.24 -19.60 -11.32
N VAL A 386 24.95 -18.62 -12.19
CA VAL A 386 23.81 -17.71 -12.03
C VAL A 386 22.49 -18.46 -12.02
N SER A 387 22.29 -19.41 -12.94
CA SER A 387 21.05 -20.19 -13.01
C SER A 387 20.87 -21.07 -11.76
N THR A 388 21.96 -21.62 -11.24
CA THR A 388 21.93 -22.44 -10.01
C THR A 388 21.50 -21.60 -8.81
N LEU A 389 22.09 -20.42 -8.62
CA LEU A 389 21.75 -19.54 -7.49
C LEU A 389 20.36 -18.91 -7.62
N ASN A 390 19.91 -18.61 -8.84
CA ASN A 390 18.54 -18.19 -9.09
C ASN A 390 17.54 -19.31 -8.75
N ASN A 391 17.81 -20.56 -9.13
CA ASN A 391 16.96 -21.70 -8.80
C ASN A 391 16.88 -21.95 -7.28
N LEU A 392 17.93 -21.60 -6.55
CA LEU A 392 17.96 -21.62 -5.08
C LEU A 392 17.32 -20.36 -4.45
N GLY A 393 16.91 -19.37 -5.24
CA GLY A 393 16.24 -18.15 -4.78
C GLY A 393 17.17 -17.03 -4.29
N PHE A 394 18.47 -17.09 -4.59
CA PHE A 394 19.47 -16.15 -4.07
C PHE A 394 19.78 -14.96 -4.99
N CYS A 395 19.58 -15.09 -6.30
CA CYS A 395 19.82 -14.01 -7.26
C CYS A 395 18.74 -13.95 -8.34
N SER A 396 18.74 -12.89 -9.14
CA SER A 396 17.86 -12.77 -10.31
C SER A 396 18.24 -13.76 -11.42
N SER A 397 17.32 -14.01 -12.34
CA SER A 397 17.54 -14.91 -13.47
C SER A 397 18.61 -14.38 -14.41
N TYR A 398 19.28 -15.30 -15.11
CA TYR A 398 20.28 -14.95 -16.13
C TYR A 398 19.71 -14.00 -17.20
N GLN A 399 18.47 -14.22 -17.63
CA GLN A 399 17.79 -13.37 -18.61
C GLN A 399 17.58 -11.94 -18.09
N GLU A 400 17.22 -11.79 -16.82
CA GLU A 400 17.02 -10.47 -16.21
C GLU A 400 18.36 -9.72 -16.08
N ILE A 401 19.44 -10.42 -15.77
CA ILE A 401 20.80 -9.87 -15.73
C ILE A 401 21.25 -9.41 -17.13
N GLN A 402 21.07 -10.24 -18.16
CA GLN A 402 21.37 -9.84 -19.54
C GLN A 402 20.56 -8.63 -19.99
N LYS A 403 19.29 -8.55 -19.57
CA LYS A 403 18.43 -7.39 -19.85
C LYS A 403 18.96 -6.12 -19.17
N PHE A 404 19.39 -6.22 -17.92
CA PHE A 404 20.05 -5.12 -17.22
C PHE A 404 21.31 -4.67 -17.97
N GLU A 405 22.21 -5.59 -18.31
CA GLU A 405 23.48 -5.28 -18.99
C GLU A 405 23.24 -4.60 -20.34
N SER A 406 22.30 -5.13 -21.13
CA SER A 406 21.93 -4.55 -22.43
C SER A 406 21.33 -3.15 -22.27
N SER A 407 20.44 -2.97 -21.29
CA SER A 407 19.82 -1.67 -21.02
C SER A 407 20.83 -0.64 -20.51
N ALA A 408 21.77 -1.08 -19.66
CA ALA A 408 22.86 -0.27 -19.16
C ALA A 408 23.77 0.18 -20.30
N ALA A 409 24.12 -0.72 -21.22
CA ALA A 409 24.93 -0.41 -22.40
C ALA A 409 24.29 0.69 -23.27
N LEU A 410 22.97 0.61 -23.51
CA LEU A 410 22.30 1.66 -24.31
C LEU A 410 22.24 3.01 -23.58
N THR A 411 21.91 2.99 -22.30
CA THR A 411 21.61 4.22 -21.55
C THR A 411 22.86 5.00 -21.17
N GLN A 412 23.97 4.29 -20.95
CA GLN A 412 25.19 4.92 -20.46
C GLN A 412 25.93 5.70 -21.56
N GLY A 413 25.76 5.36 -22.84
CA GLY A 413 26.34 6.09 -23.97
C GLY A 413 27.88 6.14 -23.97
N VAL A 414 28.44 6.56 -25.11
CA VAL A 414 29.87 6.50 -25.41
C VAL A 414 30.53 7.89 -25.52
N ASP A 415 29.80 8.96 -25.23
CA ASP A 415 30.27 10.33 -25.40
C ASP A 415 30.99 10.86 -24.15
N ILE A 416 32.28 10.54 -24.04
CA ILE A 416 33.08 10.76 -22.81
C ILE A 416 34.51 11.14 -23.18
N PRO A 417 35.08 12.24 -22.64
CA PRO A 417 36.44 12.65 -22.94
C PRO A 417 37.50 11.78 -22.24
N GLY A 418 38.69 11.70 -22.82
CA GLY A 418 39.88 11.12 -22.18
C GLY A 418 40.16 9.70 -22.62
N GLU A 419 40.06 9.47 -23.92
CA GLU A 419 40.16 8.18 -24.59
C GLU A 419 41.59 7.65 -24.59
N ILE A 420 41.72 6.39 -24.18
CA ILE A 420 42.93 5.59 -24.21
C ILE A 420 42.56 4.35 -25.03
N SER A 421 43.32 4.07 -26.07
CA SER A 421 43.13 2.90 -26.92
C SER A 421 44.34 2.00 -26.83
N ASP A 422 44.12 0.70 -26.64
CA ASP A 422 45.19 -0.30 -26.53
C ASP A 422 44.72 -1.67 -27.03
N ASN A 423 45.66 -2.61 -27.20
CA ASN A 423 45.33 -3.98 -27.54
C ASN A 423 44.44 -4.63 -26.47
N VAL A 424 43.40 -5.34 -26.93
CA VAL A 424 42.58 -6.20 -26.08
C VAL A 424 42.76 -7.62 -26.56
N ASP A 425 43.52 -8.37 -25.78
CA ASP A 425 43.74 -9.79 -25.96
C ASP A 425 42.90 -10.54 -24.92
N HIS A 426 41.83 -11.21 -25.37
CA HIS A 426 40.95 -11.98 -24.48
C HIS A 426 40.93 -13.45 -24.86
N ASN A 427 41.38 -14.31 -23.95
CA ASN A 427 41.33 -15.74 -24.20
C ASN A 427 39.90 -16.28 -24.01
N VAL A 428 39.15 -16.40 -25.11
CA VAL A 428 37.78 -16.95 -25.10
C VAL A 428 37.74 -18.46 -24.79
N ARG A 429 38.88 -19.17 -24.79
CA ARG A 429 39.00 -20.57 -24.30
C ARG A 429 40.03 -20.69 -23.18
N THR A 430 39.53 -20.74 -21.95
CA THR A 430 40.35 -20.71 -20.72
C THR A 430 41.33 -21.87 -20.54
N LEU A 431 41.19 -22.98 -21.30
CA LEU A 431 41.94 -24.22 -21.04
C LEU A 431 43.26 -24.37 -21.83
N ASP A 432 43.35 -23.86 -23.06
CA ASP A 432 44.50 -24.14 -23.95
C ASP A 432 45.17 -22.89 -24.53
N GLY A 433 44.60 -21.69 -24.35
CA GLY A 433 45.17 -20.45 -24.90
C GLY A 433 44.94 -20.27 -26.41
N ASN A 434 44.26 -21.23 -27.06
CA ASN A 434 43.97 -21.16 -28.48
C ASN A 434 42.66 -20.37 -28.71
N ASN A 435 42.59 -19.66 -29.84
CA ASN A 435 41.51 -18.71 -30.17
C ASN A 435 41.47 -17.48 -29.25
N THR A 436 42.61 -16.86 -28.94
CA THR A 436 42.59 -15.55 -28.29
C THR A 436 41.90 -14.54 -29.21
N PHE A 437 40.90 -13.84 -28.69
CA PHE A 437 40.30 -12.69 -29.34
C PHE A 437 41.34 -11.57 -29.36
N HIS A 438 41.63 -11.04 -30.55
CA HIS A 438 42.56 -9.94 -30.77
C HIS A 438 41.79 -8.74 -31.30
N GLY A 439 41.54 -7.75 -30.44
CA GLY A 439 40.84 -6.52 -30.78
C GLY A 439 41.59 -5.26 -30.36
N MET A 440 41.05 -4.10 -30.72
CA MET A 440 41.45 -2.81 -30.15
C MET A 440 40.41 -2.35 -29.14
N GLY A 441 40.78 -2.29 -27.87
CA GLY A 441 39.96 -1.74 -26.81
C GLY A 441 40.12 -0.24 -26.71
N ILE A 442 39.02 0.44 -26.40
CA ILE A 442 39.03 1.87 -26.12
C ILE A 442 38.38 2.07 -24.74
N ILE A 443 39.02 2.83 -23.88
CA ILE A 443 38.52 3.23 -22.57
C ILE A 443 38.61 4.74 -22.41
N ALA A 444 37.78 5.34 -21.56
CA ALA A 444 37.92 6.71 -21.11
C ALA A 444 38.35 6.74 -19.65
N GLY A 445 39.47 7.41 -19.34
CA GLY A 445 39.98 7.61 -17.99
C GLY A 445 39.68 9.01 -17.48
N ILE A 446 38.69 9.17 -16.59
CA ILE A 446 38.23 10.49 -16.13
C ILE A 446 38.68 10.74 -14.70
N THR A 447 39.30 11.90 -14.44
CA THR A 447 39.76 12.32 -13.11
C THR A 447 39.47 13.80 -12.86
N PRO A 448 38.81 14.18 -11.75
CA PRO A 448 38.16 13.33 -10.75
C PRO A 448 37.05 12.46 -11.34
N GLY A 449 36.89 11.26 -10.82
CA GLY A 449 35.95 10.29 -11.34
C GLY A 449 34.50 10.78 -11.32
N THR A 450 33.78 10.52 -12.41
CA THR A 450 32.37 10.89 -12.56
C THR A 450 31.47 9.77 -12.07
N LYS A 451 30.64 10.04 -11.06
CA LYS A 451 29.59 9.10 -10.65
C LYS A 451 28.39 9.26 -11.57
N ARG A 452 28.07 8.21 -12.33
CA ARG A 452 26.79 8.13 -13.05
C ARG A 452 25.71 7.68 -12.08
N THR A 453 24.78 8.58 -11.76
CA THR A 453 23.63 8.32 -10.87
C THR A 453 22.32 8.11 -11.63
N ALA A 454 22.37 8.11 -12.97
CA ALA A 454 21.19 7.94 -13.78
C ALA A 454 20.59 6.53 -13.57
N PRO A 455 19.27 6.42 -13.33
CA PRO A 455 18.60 5.14 -13.27
C PRO A 455 18.71 4.43 -14.63
N ILE A 456 18.92 3.12 -14.59
CA ILE A 456 18.98 2.30 -15.80
C ILE A 456 17.54 1.84 -16.10
N PRO A 457 16.95 2.25 -17.23
CA PRO A 457 15.62 1.83 -17.60
C PRO A 457 15.59 0.32 -17.92
N ARG A 458 14.48 -0.35 -17.65
CA ARG A 458 14.25 -1.78 -17.85
C ARG A 458 13.65 -2.04 -19.22
N ILE A 459 14.41 -1.74 -20.26
CA ILE A 459 13.97 -1.84 -21.66
C ILE A 459 14.35 -3.18 -22.28
N SER A 460 13.55 -3.63 -23.24
CA SER A 460 13.94 -4.74 -24.10
C SER A 460 14.78 -4.17 -25.22
N VAL A 461 16.02 -4.61 -25.28
CA VAL A 461 17.03 -4.12 -26.22
C VAL A 461 17.20 -5.13 -27.34
N SER A 462 17.07 -4.71 -28.60
CA SER A 462 17.40 -5.56 -29.74
C SER A 462 18.90 -5.54 -30.03
N SER A 463 19.38 -6.56 -30.74
CA SER A 463 20.78 -6.58 -31.21
C SER A 463 21.09 -5.39 -32.13
N ASP A 464 20.10 -4.93 -32.91
CA ASP A 464 20.26 -3.76 -33.79
C ASP A 464 20.41 -2.46 -32.99
N ASP A 465 19.67 -2.32 -31.89
CA ASP A 465 19.81 -1.18 -30.97
C ASP A 465 21.23 -1.13 -30.40
N ILE A 466 21.76 -2.27 -29.93
CA ILE A 466 23.13 -2.37 -29.41
C ILE A 466 24.14 -2.02 -30.50
N ASN A 467 23.96 -2.60 -31.70
CA ASN A 467 24.83 -2.35 -32.85
C ASN A 467 24.83 -0.87 -33.26
N SER A 468 23.77 -0.12 -32.98
CA SER A 468 23.65 1.30 -33.37
C SER A 468 24.41 2.27 -32.46
N ILE A 469 24.61 1.93 -31.18
CA ILE A 469 25.07 2.88 -30.14
C ILE A 469 26.60 3.02 -30.07
N ALA A 470 27.34 2.09 -30.67
CA ALA A 470 28.77 1.95 -30.46
C ALA A 470 29.50 1.52 -31.73
N LYS A 471 29.46 2.35 -32.79
CA LYS A 471 30.24 2.09 -34.02
C LYS A 471 31.48 2.98 -34.09
N VAL A 472 32.64 2.35 -34.11
CA VAL A 472 33.81 2.96 -34.74
C VAL A 472 33.69 2.70 -36.23
N ASN A 473 33.57 3.75 -37.03
CA ASN A 473 33.53 3.60 -38.48
C ASN A 473 34.90 3.14 -38.97
N ILE A 474 34.98 1.90 -39.44
CA ILE A 474 36.20 1.35 -39.99
C ILE A 474 36.53 2.07 -41.30
N GLN A 475 37.67 2.74 -41.30
CA GLN A 475 38.26 3.30 -42.49
C GLN A 475 39.41 2.41 -42.91
N TYR A 476 39.25 1.77 -44.07
CA TYR A 476 40.28 0.93 -44.62
C TYR A 476 41.50 1.77 -44.98
N TYR A 477 42.63 1.42 -44.38
CA TYR A 477 43.90 2.05 -44.69
C TYR A 477 44.28 1.69 -46.12
N LYS A 478 44.38 2.72 -46.98
CA LYS A 478 44.94 2.59 -48.31
C LYS A 478 46.32 3.23 -48.28
N PRO A 479 47.41 2.46 -48.48
CA PRO A 479 48.73 3.06 -48.59
C PRO A 479 48.70 4.05 -49.76
N GLN A 480 48.86 5.33 -49.48
CA GLN A 480 49.12 6.30 -50.53
C GLN A 480 50.59 6.11 -50.93
N ASN A 481 50.83 5.66 -52.15
CA ASN A 481 52.17 5.40 -52.67
C ASN A 481 53.05 6.66 -52.83
N ASP A 482 52.58 7.87 -52.48
CA ASP A 482 53.21 9.11 -52.98
C ASP A 482 53.33 10.31 -52.00
N PHE A 483 53.20 10.11 -50.69
CA PHE A 483 53.41 11.22 -49.72
C PHE A 483 54.40 10.86 -48.59
N MET A 484 55.58 10.35 -48.95
CA MET A 484 56.77 10.58 -48.10
C MET A 484 57.32 11.99 -48.38
N THR A 485 56.48 13.01 -48.29
CA THR A 485 56.97 14.38 -48.10
C THR A 485 57.71 14.37 -46.77
N LYS A 486 59.05 14.44 -46.84
CA LYS A 486 60.01 14.52 -45.72
C LYS A 486 59.35 14.97 -44.41
N LEU A 487 58.99 14.02 -43.57
CA LEU A 487 58.71 14.30 -42.17
C LEU A 487 60.02 14.80 -41.57
N ASN A 488 60.10 16.11 -41.34
CA ASN A 488 61.24 16.71 -40.67
C ASN A 488 61.08 16.44 -39.18
N PHE A 489 61.64 15.34 -38.72
CA PHE A 489 61.76 15.08 -37.28
C PHE A 489 62.75 16.08 -36.70
N SER A 490 62.35 16.82 -35.67
CA SER A 490 63.30 17.55 -34.85
C SER A 490 64.23 16.56 -34.16
N GLU A 491 65.52 16.87 -34.07
CA GLU A 491 66.47 16.08 -33.30
C GLU A 491 65.96 15.92 -31.87
N LEU A 492 65.70 14.67 -31.47
CA LEU A 492 65.29 14.35 -30.11
C LEU A 492 66.47 14.70 -29.21
N ARG A 493 66.31 15.69 -28.34
CA ARG A 493 67.31 15.99 -27.32
C ARG A 493 67.43 14.75 -26.42
N GLU A 494 68.61 14.16 -26.36
CA GLU A 494 68.91 13.07 -25.46
C GLU A 494 68.86 13.58 -24.00
N LEU A 495 67.67 13.54 -23.41
CA LEU A 495 67.45 13.91 -22.02
C LEU A 495 67.96 12.75 -21.15
N ARG A 496 69.25 12.77 -20.80
CA ARG A 496 69.83 11.85 -19.82
C ARG A 496 69.32 12.21 -18.42
N GLY A 497 68.17 11.67 -18.05
CA GLY A 497 67.68 11.66 -16.67
C GLY A 497 67.96 10.31 -16.02
N MET A 498 68.41 10.30 -14.76
CA MET A 498 68.32 9.07 -13.97
C MET A 498 66.84 8.76 -13.78
N ASP A 499 66.38 7.65 -14.36
CA ASP A 499 65.04 7.14 -14.08
C ASP A 499 65.00 6.59 -12.65
N LYS A 500 64.58 7.44 -11.72
CA LYS A 500 64.35 7.06 -10.32
C LYS A 500 63.22 6.04 -10.16
N THR A 501 62.45 5.80 -11.23
CA THR A 501 61.31 4.87 -11.25
C THR A 501 61.64 3.51 -11.85
N ALA A 502 62.82 3.32 -12.45
CA ALA A 502 63.24 2.08 -13.10
C ALA A 502 63.19 0.84 -12.20
N CYS A 503 63.35 1.03 -10.88
CA CYS A 503 63.30 -0.06 -9.90
C CYS A 503 61.94 -0.18 -9.19
N LEU A 504 60.91 0.58 -9.59
CA LEU A 504 59.60 0.52 -8.92
C LEU A 504 58.92 -0.83 -9.09
N ASP A 505 59.04 -1.45 -10.26
CA ASP A 505 58.49 -2.78 -10.49
C ASP A 505 59.13 -3.79 -9.53
N LEU A 506 60.47 -3.75 -9.40
CA LEU A 506 61.25 -4.58 -8.49
C LEU A 506 60.86 -4.31 -7.02
N LEU A 507 60.72 -3.05 -6.63
CA LEU A 507 60.25 -2.64 -5.30
C LEU A 507 58.84 -3.18 -5.02
N SER A 508 57.93 -3.13 -6.00
CA SER A 508 56.57 -3.65 -5.85
C SER A 508 56.56 -5.17 -5.66
N LEU A 509 57.37 -5.89 -6.43
CA LEU A 509 57.51 -7.35 -6.32
C LEU A 509 58.09 -7.77 -4.97
N VAL A 510 59.04 -7.00 -4.43
CA VAL A 510 59.64 -7.24 -3.10
C VAL A 510 58.68 -6.88 -1.97
N VAL A 511 57.93 -5.78 -2.08
CA VAL A 511 56.98 -5.34 -1.04
C VAL A 511 55.74 -6.22 -0.98
N TRP A 512 55.30 -6.80 -2.10
CA TRP A 512 54.11 -7.62 -2.18
C TRP A 512 54.02 -8.72 -1.10
N PRO A 513 55.03 -9.60 -0.92
CA PRO A 513 54.97 -10.64 0.10
C PRO A 513 55.20 -10.15 1.54
N LEU A 514 55.64 -8.91 1.75
CA LEU A 514 56.13 -8.43 3.06
C LEU A 514 55.09 -7.68 3.90
N LYS A 515 53.93 -7.32 3.35
CA LYS A 515 52.85 -6.64 4.08
C LYS A 515 51.51 -7.35 3.87
N ASN A 516 50.60 -7.18 4.83
CA ASN A 516 49.20 -7.53 4.64
C ASN A 516 48.32 -6.54 5.42
N PRO A 517 47.43 -5.78 4.76
CA PRO A 517 47.17 -5.77 3.31
C PRO A 517 48.27 -5.03 2.51
N THR A 518 48.69 -5.61 1.37
CA THR A 518 49.61 -4.95 0.42
C THR A 518 48.83 -4.00 -0.50
N PRO A 519 49.27 -2.74 -0.65
CA PRO A 519 48.72 -1.87 -1.69
C PRO A 519 49.05 -2.44 -3.08
N GLY A 520 48.05 -2.50 -3.96
CA GLY A 520 48.28 -2.79 -5.39
C GLY A 520 49.10 -1.69 -6.07
N TRP A 521 49.44 -1.89 -7.34
CA TRP A 521 50.27 -0.95 -8.12
C TRP A 521 49.82 0.51 -8.03
N SER A 522 48.52 0.77 -8.13
CA SER A 522 47.93 2.11 -7.97
C SER A 522 48.17 2.71 -6.58
N GLY A 523 48.10 1.90 -5.53
CA GLY A 523 48.41 2.32 -4.16
C GLY A 523 49.90 2.61 -3.96
N ILE A 524 50.77 1.79 -4.55
CA ILE A 524 52.23 2.05 -4.55
C ILE A 524 52.54 3.35 -5.27
N MET A 525 51.95 3.57 -6.45
CA MET A 525 52.08 4.81 -7.21
C MET A 525 51.60 6.02 -6.42
N GLN A 526 50.47 5.91 -5.72
CA GLN A 526 49.99 6.97 -4.84
C GLN A 526 50.94 7.25 -3.67
N MET A 527 51.58 6.22 -3.09
CA MET A 527 52.51 6.38 -1.96
C MET A 527 53.80 7.11 -2.35
N ILE A 528 54.29 6.94 -3.59
CA ILE A 528 55.54 7.52 -4.05
C ILE A 528 55.37 8.88 -4.76
N HIS A 529 54.15 9.17 -5.25
CA HIS A 529 53.87 10.42 -5.94
C HIS A 529 53.75 11.59 -4.97
N LYS A 530 54.35 12.74 -5.31
CA LYS A 530 54.26 13.98 -4.52
C LYS A 530 53.40 14.98 -5.29
N GLY A 531 52.31 15.46 -4.68
CA GLY A 531 51.41 16.42 -5.29
C GLY A 531 50.00 16.38 -4.69
N GLU A 532 49.12 17.25 -5.18
CA GLU A 532 47.70 17.19 -4.83
C GLU A 532 47.05 16.00 -5.54
N TYR A 533 46.33 15.18 -4.78
CA TYR A 533 45.58 14.06 -5.33
C TYR A 533 44.27 14.56 -5.94
N PRO A 534 44.09 14.50 -7.27
CA PRO A 534 42.89 15.04 -7.93
C PRO A 534 41.63 14.20 -7.70
N GLY A 535 41.72 13.09 -6.96
CA GLY A 535 40.62 12.19 -6.67
C GLY A 535 40.71 10.85 -7.42
N LYS A 536 39.81 9.93 -7.08
CA LYS A 536 39.74 8.60 -7.69
C LYS A 536 39.21 8.70 -9.12
N SER A 537 39.94 8.15 -10.08
CA SER A 537 39.52 8.08 -11.48
C SER A 537 38.36 7.10 -11.69
N THR A 538 37.54 7.36 -12.71
CA THR A 538 36.56 6.41 -13.24
C THR A 538 36.97 5.97 -14.63
N VAL A 539 36.97 4.66 -14.86
CA VAL A 539 37.20 4.07 -16.18
C VAL A 539 35.86 3.75 -16.80
N VAL A 540 35.65 4.19 -18.04
CA VAL A 540 34.47 3.84 -18.82
C VAL A 540 34.91 3.11 -20.08
N PHE A 541 34.29 1.97 -20.35
CA PHE A 541 34.56 1.23 -21.59
C PHE A 541 33.85 1.92 -22.76
N LEU A 542 34.59 2.14 -23.83
CA LEU A 542 34.11 2.68 -25.10
C LEU A 542 34.03 1.54 -26.14
N PRO A 543 33.46 1.78 -27.33
CA PRO A 543 33.32 0.75 -28.35
C PRO A 543 34.65 0.09 -28.67
N MET A 544 34.64 -1.23 -28.78
CA MET A 544 35.79 -2.03 -29.19
C MET A 544 35.79 -2.18 -30.71
N ILE A 545 36.97 -2.19 -31.32
CA ILE A 545 37.12 -2.57 -32.72
C ILE A 545 37.42 -4.06 -32.78
N ASP A 546 36.50 -4.82 -33.36
CA ASP A 546 36.67 -6.25 -33.67
C ASP A 546 37.52 -6.43 -34.94
N MET A 547 38.78 -6.00 -34.82
CA MET A 547 39.84 -6.20 -35.81
C MET A 547 41.15 -6.36 -35.06
N ASN A 548 42.06 -7.16 -35.62
CA ASN A 548 43.40 -7.33 -35.06
C ASN A 548 44.04 -5.95 -34.84
N SER A 549 44.56 -5.72 -33.63
CA SER A 549 45.17 -4.44 -33.23
C SER A 549 46.41 -4.08 -34.04
N SER A 550 47.04 -5.06 -34.70
CA SER A 550 48.16 -4.87 -35.63
C SER A 550 47.74 -4.56 -37.07
N ASP A 551 46.43 -4.64 -37.40
CA ASP A 551 45.93 -4.28 -38.73
C ASP A 551 46.02 -2.76 -38.93
N MET A 552 46.64 -2.32 -40.03
CA MET A 552 46.81 -0.90 -40.33
C MET A 552 45.49 -0.14 -40.45
N SER A 553 44.41 -0.78 -40.92
CA SER A 553 43.07 -0.19 -40.95
C SER A 553 42.49 -0.06 -39.54
N CYS A 554 42.77 -1.01 -38.65
CA CYS A 554 42.38 -0.93 -37.24
C CYS A 554 43.09 0.24 -36.54
N ILE A 555 44.42 0.32 -36.70
CA ILE A 555 45.24 1.42 -36.18
C ILE A 555 44.75 2.77 -36.74
N TYR A 556 44.62 2.87 -38.07
CA TYR A 556 44.17 4.09 -38.73
C TYR A 556 42.77 4.54 -38.26
N SER A 557 41.81 3.61 -38.18
CA SER A 557 40.45 3.90 -37.70
C SER A 557 40.46 4.37 -36.24
N THR A 558 41.30 3.76 -35.40
CA THR A 558 41.49 4.13 -33.99
C THR A 558 42.06 5.54 -33.86
N LEU A 559 43.14 5.85 -34.58
CA LEU A 559 43.75 7.18 -34.58
C LEU A 559 42.77 8.26 -35.02
N LEU A 560 41.97 7.97 -36.06
CA LEU A 560 40.95 8.89 -36.54
C LEU A 560 39.83 9.09 -35.52
N PHE A 561 39.36 8.02 -34.88
CA PHE A 561 38.36 8.08 -33.82
C PHE A 561 38.84 8.96 -32.66
N VAL A 562 40.03 8.67 -32.11
CA VAL A 562 40.62 9.44 -31.00
C VAL A 562 40.85 10.90 -31.40
N SER A 563 41.33 11.16 -32.62
CA SER A 563 41.55 12.52 -33.12
C SER A 563 40.26 13.33 -33.22
N ASN A 564 39.19 12.72 -33.75
CA ASN A 564 37.88 13.34 -33.87
C ASN A 564 37.28 13.66 -32.49
N GLN A 565 37.42 12.74 -31.53
CA GLN A 565 36.96 12.98 -30.17
C GLN A 565 37.78 14.09 -29.48
N ALA A 566 39.10 14.06 -29.61
CA ALA A 566 39.96 15.10 -29.08
C ALA A 566 39.58 16.48 -29.67
N HIS A 567 39.32 16.56 -30.98
CA HIS A 567 38.80 17.78 -31.62
C HIS A 567 37.46 18.22 -31.04
N ARG A 568 36.51 17.29 -30.87
CA ARG A 568 35.19 17.58 -30.30
C ARG A 568 35.28 18.17 -28.89
N TYR A 569 36.24 17.72 -28.09
CA TYR A 569 36.49 18.21 -26.73
C TYR A 569 37.56 19.31 -26.64
N ASN A 570 38.04 19.84 -27.77
CA ASN A 570 39.10 20.86 -27.85
C ASN A 570 40.37 20.46 -27.08
N ARG A 571 40.83 19.22 -27.30
CA ARG A 571 42.03 18.63 -26.74
C ARG A 571 43.01 18.22 -27.85
N THR A 572 44.29 18.18 -27.50
CA THR A 572 45.33 17.62 -28.37
C THR A 572 45.49 16.13 -28.06
N PRO A 573 45.27 15.23 -29.02
CA PRO A 573 45.52 13.81 -28.81
C PRO A 573 47.03 13.55 -28.70
N VAL A 574 47.41 12.61 -27.85
CA VAL A 574 48.79 12.15 -27.69
C VAL A 574 48.83 10.68 -28.07
N PHE A 575 49.71 10.32 -29.00
CA PHE A 575 49.86 8.95 -29.47
C PHE A 575 51.26 8.45 -29.08
N ASP A 576 51.29 7.35 -28.33
CA ASP A 576 52.51 6.56 -28.07
C ASP A 576 52.32 5.23 -28.80
N ILE A 577 53.01 5.05 -29.94
CA ILE A 577 52.98 3.80 -30.69
C ILE A 577 54.21 2.99 -30.26
N ARG A 578 53.99 2.06 -29.34
CA ARG A 578 55.02 1.08 -28.94
C ARG A 578 55.11 -0.06 -29.95
N SER A 579 55.59 0.24 -31.14
CA SER A 579 56.10 -0.80 -32.04
C SER A 579 57.57 -1.03 -31.69
N ALA A 580 57.95 -2.28 -31.39
CA ALA A 580 59.35 -2.66 -31.43
C ALA A 580 59.83 -2.48 -32.88
N LEU A 581 60.39 -1.30 -33.19
CA LEU A 581 61.22 -1.09 -34.37
C LEU A 581 62.47 -1.94 -34.18
N VAL A 582 62.39 -3.23 -34.53
CA VAL A 582 63.57 -3.96 -34.94
C VAL A 582 63.96 -3.35 -36.27
N LEU A 583 64.80 -2.33 -36.21
CA LEU A 583 65.58 -1.89 -37.35
C LEU A 583 66.57 -3.02 -37.64
N GLU A 584 66.16 -3.99 -38.45
CA GLU A 584 67.12 -4.84 -39.13
C GLU A 584 67.96 -3.90 -40.01
N SER A 585 69.23 -3.74 -39.65
CA SER A 585 70.17 -3.03 -40.50
C SER A 585 70.28 -3.80 -41.83
N PRO A 586 70.03 -3.16 -42.97
CA PRO A 586 70.30 -3.79 -44.25
C PRO A 586 71.81 -3.90 -44.42
N ASP A 587 72.29 -5.14 -44.54
CA ASP A 587 73.57 -5.55 -45.11
C ASP A 587 74.84 -4.78 -44.71
N ASN A 588 75.67 -5.42 -43.87
CA ASN A 588 77.12 -5.36 -44.07
C ASN A 588 77.54 -6.59 -44.88
N ASN A 589 77.29 -6.53 -46.19
CA ASN A 589 78.03 -7.30 -47.17
C ASN A 589 79.14 -6.40 -47.72
N SER A 590 80.32 -6.40 -47.08
CA SER A 590 81.57 -6.00 -47.73
C SER A 590 82.79 -6.62 -47.04
N LYS A 591 83.28 -7.70 -47.67
CA LYS A 591 84.65 -8.25 -47.67
C LYS A 591 85.26 -8.77 -46.38
#